data_AF-A0A8T3U6Y0-F1
#
_entry.id   AF-A0A8T3U6Y0-F1
#
_cell.length_a   1.000
_cell.length_b   1.000
_cell.length_c   1.000
_cell.angle_alpha   90.00
_cell.angle_beta   90.00
_cell.angle_gamma   90.00
#
_symmetry.space_group_name_H-M   'P 1'
#
loop_
_entity.id
_entity.type
_entity.pdbx_description
1 polymer ?
#
loop_
_entity_poly.entity_id
_entity_poly.type
_entity_poly.pdbx_seq_one_letter_code
_entity_poly.pdbx_strand_id
1 'polypeptide(L)'
;MRNNEKIRKIERLFEGGDVDLFEILHFLIEEFENYKVLEFRSNKGLIKFYRKGDLIFMDFIDSKGIKLIKKNRIKYFFEIIKLREVEKLELINQRWSINQYY
;
A
#
# COMPACT_ATOMS: atom_id res chain seq x y z
N MET A 1 -21.49 -4.35 11.23
CA MET A 1 -20.79 -3.24 11.91
C MET A 1 -19.29 -3.18 11.57
N ARG A 2 -18.50 -4.25 11.74
CA ARG A 2 -17.02 -4.22 11.52
C ARG A 2 -16.55 -3.86 10.10
N ASN A 3 -17.27 -4.26 9.04
CA ASN A 3 -16.88 -3.89 7.67
C ASN A 3 -16.97 -2.38 7.43
N ASN A 4 -17.97 -1.71 7.99
CA ASN A 4 -18.10 -0.26 7.88
C ASN A 4 -16.95 0.47 8.61
N GLU A 5 -16.46 -0.05 9.73
CA GLU A 5 -15.33 0.56 10.44
C GLU A 5 -14.04 0.45 9.62
N LYS A 6 -13.76 -0.70 9.02
CA LYS A 6 -12.59 -0.90 8.16
C LYS A 6 -12.62 0.00 6.93
N ILE A 7 -13.77 0.15 6.31
CA ILE A 7 -13.96 1.05 5.17
C ILE A 7 -13.77 2.50 5.61
N ARG A 8 -14.37 2.92 6.73
CA ARG A 8 -14.21 4.28 7.27
C ARG A 8 -12.77 4.65 7.60
N LYS A 9 -11.96 3.72 8.11
CA LYS A 9 -10.53 3.98 8.38
C LYS A 9 -9.75 4.25 7.10
N ILE A 10 -10.05 3.51 6.04
CA ILE A 10 -9.51 3.78 4.71
C ILE A 10 -10.02 5.14 4.20
N GLU A 11 -11.32 5.39 4.24
CA GLU A 11 -11.91 6.66 3.77
C GLU A 11 -11.27 7.86 4.47
N ARG A 12 -11.05 7.76 5.78
CA ARG A 12 -10.34 8.79 6.57
C ARG A 12 -8.90 9.00 6.13
N LEU A 13 -8.18 7.94 5.76
CA LEU A 13 -6.82 8.08 5.22
C LEU A 13 -6.83 8.97 3.97
N PHE A 14 -7.86 8.87 3.13
CA PHE A 14 -7.96 9.61 1.86
C PHE A 14 -8.91 10.82 1.90
N GLU A 15 -9.38 11.25 3.08
CA GLU A 15 -10.34 12.37 3.20
C GLU A 15 -9.74 13.69 2.69
N GLY A 16 -8.42 13.85 2.82
CA GLY A 16 -7.64 14.96 2.26
C GLY A 16 -7.23 14.80 0.79
N GLY A 17 -7.68 13.75 0.11
CA GLY A 17 -7.29 13.39 -1.26
C GLY A 17 -6.21 12.30 -1.31
N ASP A 18 -5.45 12.27 -2.41
CA ASP A 18 -4.33 11.34 -2.55
C ASP A 18 -3.31 11.57 -1.43
N VAL A 19 -2.65 10.52 -0.95
CA VAL A 19 -1.68 10.57 0.18
C VAL A 19 -0.27 10.21 -0.28
N ASP A 20 0.73 10.53 0.53
CA ASP A 20 2.11 10.07 0.28
C ASP A 20 2.36 8.64 0.83
N LEU A 21 3.55 8.12 0.52
CA LEU A 21 3.95 6.78 0.98
C LEU A 21 4.09 6.70 2.51
N PHE A 22 4.51 7.77 3.19
CA PHE A 22 4.66 7.76 4.65
C PHE A 22 3.32 7.63 5.35
N GLU A 23 2.30 8.35 4.89
CA GLU A 23 0.92 8.24 5.37
C GLU A 23 0.39 6.79 5.22
N ILE A 24 0.66 6.15 4.06
CA ILE A 24 0.32 4.73 3.85
C ILE A 24 1.06 3.83 4.84
N LEU A 25 2.36 4.04 5.03
CA LEU A 25 3.15 3.20 5.93
C LEU A 25 2.69 3.33 7.38
N HIS A 26 2.38 4.55 7.82
CA HIS A 26 1.82 4.82 9.14
C HIS A 26 0.49 4.06 9.32
N PHE A 27 -0.42 4.19 8.36
CA PHE A 27 -1.68 3.46 8.36
C PHE A 27 -1.48 1.94 8.40
N LEU A 28 -0.55 1.39 7.61
CA LEU A 28 -0.27 -0.05 7.59
C LEU A 28 0.27 -0.57 8.93
N ILE A 29 1.09 0.22 9.63
CA ILE A 29 1.59 -0.14 10.95
C ILE A 29 0.45 -0.28 11.95
N GLU A 30 -0.51 0.65 11.92
CA GLU A 30 -1.62 0.68 12.87
C GLU A 30 -2.74 -0.30 12.51
N GLU A 31 -3.01 -0.48 11.23
CA GLU A 31 -4.30 -1.03 10.79
C GLU A 31 -4.19 -2.28 9.93
N PHE A 32 -3.01 -2.65 9.42
CA PHE A 32 -2.92 -3.73 8.43
C PHE A 32 -3.44 -5.07 8.96
N GLU A 33 -3.38 -5.36 10.27
CA GLU A 33 -4.03 -6.53 10.91
C GLU A 33 -5.49 -6.73 10.54
N ASN A 34 -6.19 -5.63 10.24
CA ASN A 34 -7.58 -5.64 9.87
C ASN A 34 -7.84 -6.02 8.40
N TYR A 35 -6.81 -6.09 7.55
CA TYR A 35 -6.94 -6.29 6.11
C TYR A 35 -6.21 -7.53 5.61
N LYS A 36 -6.81 -8.24 4.65
CA LYS A 36 -6.13 -9.36 3.96
C LYS A 36 -5.21 -8.86 2.85
N VAL A 37 -5.69 -7.83 2.15
CA VAL A 37 -5.06 -7.21 0.99
C VAL A 37 -5.40 -5.73 0.99
N LEU A 38 -4.44 -4.88 0.63
CA LEU A 38 -4.64 -3.47 0.31
C LEU A 38 -3.89 -3.12 -0.97
N GLU A 39 -4.50 -2.31 -1.82
CA GLU A 39 -3.95 -1.88 -3.09
C GLU A 39 -4.00 -0.36 -3.22
N PHE A 40 -2.83 0.24 -3.43
CA PHE A 40 -2.66 1.67 -3.60
C PHE A 40 -2.14 1.96 -5.00
N ARG A 41 -2.75 2.91 -5.70
CA ARG A 41 -2.44 3.25 -7.08
C ARG A 41 -1.86 4.65 -7.16
N SER A 42 -0.83 4.80 -7.98
CA SER A 42 -0.30 6.07 -8.45
C SER A 42 -0.24 6.07 -9.98
N ASN A 43 0.12 7.20 -10.58
CA ASN A 43 0.42 7.28 -12.01
C ASN A 43 1.62 6.39 -12.42
N LYS A 44 2.54 6.05 -11.50
CA LYS A 44 3.72 5.22 -11.76
C LYS A 44 3.45 3.72 -11.62
N GLY A 45 2.45 3.33 -10.85
CA GLY A 45 2.24 1.91 -10.56
C GLY A 45 1.21 1.63 -9.50
N LEU A 46 1.12 0.37 -9.14
CA LEU A 46 0.30 -0.12 -8.03
C LEU A 46 1.22 -0.76 -6.99
N ILE A 47 1.03 -0.40 -5.72
CA ILE A 47 1.61 -1.11 -4.59
C ILE A 47 0.51 -1.96 -3.95
N LYS A 48 0.78 -3.25 -3.82
CA LYS A 48 -0.13 -4.22 -3.20
C LYS A 48 0.50 -4.81 -1.95
N PHE A 49 -0.18 -4.70 -0.83
CA PHE A 49 0.18 -5.34 0.42
C PHE A 49 -0.76 -6.51 0.69
N TYR A 50 -0.23 -7.68 1.05
CA TYR A 50 -1.06 -8.84 1.37
C TYR A 50 -0.37 -9.80 2.31
N ARG A 51 -1.18 -10.63 2.96
CA ARG A 51 -0.72 -11.72 3.82
C ARG A 51 -0.70 -13.06 3.10
N LYS A 52 0.29 -13.89 3.42
CA LYS A 52 0.31 -15.32 3.10
C LYS A 52 0.78 -16.09 4.34
N GLY A 53 -0.17 -16.62 5.11
CA GLY A 53 0.10 -17.07 6.47
C GLY A 53 0.53 -15.89 7.34
N ASP A 54 1.57 -16.09 8.15
CA ASP A 54 2.14 -15.06 9.03
C ASP A 54 3.10 -14.10 8.32
N LEU A 55 3.28 -14.25 7.01
CA LEU A 55 4.17 -13.43 6.21
C LEU A 55 3.41 -12.30 5.52
N ILE A 56 4.04 -11.12 5.49
CA ILE A 56 3.57 -9.94 4.77
C ILE A 56 4.40 -9.77 3.50
N PHE A 57 3.72 -9.46 2.39
CA PHE A 57 4.33 -9.20 1.10
C PHE A 57 3.92 -7.84 0.57
N MET A 58 4.83 -7.22 -0.17
CA MET A 58 4.60 -6.04 -0.99
C MET A 58 4.96 -6.36 -2.43
N ASP A 59 3.99 -6.20 -3.32
CA ASP A 59 4.19 -6.26 -4.76
C ASP A 59 4.14 -4.84 -5.32
N PHE A 60 5.10 -4.48 -6.16
CA PHE A 60 5.04 -3.31 -7.03
C PHE A 60 4.72 -3.77 -8.44
N ILE A 61 3.64 -3.23 -9.00
CA ILE A 61 3.09 -3.59 -10.29
C ILE A 61 3.10 -2.33 -11.17
N ASP A 62 3.27 -2.50 -12.48
CA ASP A 62 3.21 -1.38 -13.42
C ASP A 62 1.87 -0.63 -13.36
N SER A 63 1.83 0.58 -13.93
CA SER A 63 0.64 1.44 -13.90
C SER A 63 -0.58 0.82 -14.58
N LYS A 64 -0.36 -0.15 -15.47
CA LYS A 64 -1.42 -0.92 -16.14
C LYS A 64 -1.97 -2.06 -15.26
N GLY A 65 -1.33 -2.40 -14.16
CA GLY A 65 -1.72 -3.52 -13.30
C GLY A 65 -1.44 -4.90 -13.91
N ILE A 66 -0.59 -4.97 -14.94
CA ILE A 66 -0.35 -6.19 -15.73
C ILE A 66 0.97 -6.84 -15.33
N LYS A 67 2.03 -6.05 -15.20
CA LYS A 67 3.39 -6.57 -14.98
C LYS A 67 3.82 -6.40 -13.53
N LEU A 68 4.08 -7.52 -12.85
CA LEU A 68 4.78 -7.52 -11.57
C LEU A 68 6.23 -7.05 -11.80
N ILE A 69 6.56 -5.88 -11.25
CA ILE A 69 7.91 -5.31 -11.33
C ILE A 69 8.76 -5.88 -10.21
N LYS A 70 8.20 -5.96 -9.00
CA LYS A 70 8.92 -6.45 -7.83
C LYS A 70 7.97 -7.09 -6.83
N LYS A 71 8.47 -8.12 -6.16
CA LYS A 71 7.86 -8.73 -4.98
C LYS A 71 8.87 -8.75 -3.84
N ASN A 72 8.47 -8.22 -2.69
CA ASN A 72 9.28 -8.19 -1.48
C ASN A 72 8.52 -8.84 -0.32
N ARG A 73 9.21 -9.68 0.46
CA ARG A 73 8.72 -10.08 1.77
C ARG A 73 9.11 -9.00 2.77
N ILE A 74 8.17 -8.58 3.60
CA ILE A 74 8.36 -7.48 4.54
C ILE A 74 8.19 -8.01 5.95
N LYS A 75 9.14 -7.67 6.82
CA LYS A 75 9.03 -7.94 8.25
C LYS A 75 8.43 -6.73 8.96
N TYR A 76 8.88 -5.52 8.61
CA TYR A 76 8.33 -4.28 9.15
C TYR A 76 8.08 -3.24 8.05
N PHE A 77 6.95 -2.54 8.11
CA PHE A 77 6.58 -1.56 7.08
C PHE A 77 7.59 -0.42 6.92
N PHE A 78 8.24 0.03 7.99
CA PHE A 78 9.30 1.06 7.90
C PHE A 78 10.54 0.60 7.13
N GLU A 79 10.72 -0.69 6.85
CA GLU A 79 11.83 -1.16 6.01
C GLU A 79 11.62 -0.80 4.53
N ILE A 80 10.37 -0.50 4.13
CA ILE A 80 10.01 -0.16 2.75
C ILE A 80 10.79 1.06 2.26
N ILE A 81 10.91 2.10 3.08
CA ILE A 81 11.67 3.31 2.72
C ILE A 81 13.16 3.04 2.47
N LYS A 82 13.69 1.91 2.95
CA LYS A 82 15.09 1.50 2.76
C LYS A 82 15.29 0.63 1.52
N LEU A 83 14.22 0.25 0.83
CA LEU A 83 14.32 -0.55 -0.39
C LEU A 83 14.89 0.30 -1.52
N ARG A 84 15.94 -0.21 -2.16
CA ARG A 84 16.57 0.43 -3.33
C ARG A 84 15.56 0.75 -4.43
N GLU A 85 14.52 -0.07 -4.57
CA GLU A 85 13.45 0.14 -5.54
C GLU A 85 12.56 1.32 -5.20
N VAL A 86 12.31 1.61 -3.92
CA VAL A 86 11.52 2.77 -3.49
C VAL A 86 12.24 4.06 -3.88
N GLU A 87 13.56 4.08 -3.75
CA GLU A 87 14.42 5.17 -4.24
C GLU A 87 14.45 5.22 -5.77
N LYS A 88 14.81 4.12 -6.45
CA LYS A 88 14.95 4.06 -7.92
C LYS A 88 13.69 4.41 -8.70
N LEU A 89 12.53 4.06 -8.15
CA LEU A 89 11.23 4.30 -8.78
C LEU A 89 10.58 5.59 -8.26
N GLU A 90 11.28 6.32 -7.40
CA GLU A 90 10.82 7.57 -6.79
C GLU A 90 9.43 7.41 -6.14
N LEU A 91 9.20 6.26 -5.47
CA LEU A 91 7.89 5.93 -4.89
C LEU A 91 7.51 6.86 -3.74
N ILE A 92 8.51 7.43 -3.06
CA ILE A 92 8.33 8.45 -2.01
C ILE A 92 7.71 9.73 -2.58
N ASN A 93 8.03 10.08 -3.82
CA ASN A 93 7.54 11.30 -4.47
C ASN A 93 6.16 11.13 -5.11
N GLN A 94 5.58 9.92 -5.04
CA GLN A 94 4.27 9.64 -5.63
C GLN A 94 3.15 9.99 -4.66
N ARG A 95 2.03 10.43 -5.25
CA ARG A 95 0.75 10.49 -4.57
C ARG A 95 -0.06 9.25 -4.93
N TRP A 96 -0.67 8.66 -3.92
CA TRP A 96 -1.34 7.39 -3.98
C TRP A 96 -2.83 7.57 -3.67
N SER A 97 -3.66 6.84 -4.37
CA SER A 97 -5.09 6.68 -4.10
C SER A 97 -5.39 5.22 -3.82
N ILE A 98 -6.52 4.93 -3.17
CA ILE A 98 -6.96 3.55 -3.03
C ILE A 98 -7.62 3.04 -4.31
N ASN A 99 -7.28 1.81 -4.68
CA ASN A 99 -8.01 1.10 -5.72
C ASN A 99 -9.36 0.64 -5.15
N GLN A 100 -10.47 1.34 -5.47
CA GLN A 100 -11.81 0.96 -5.03
C GLN A 100 -12.29 -0.28 -5.79
N TYR A 101 -12.12 -1.46 -5.20
CA TYR A 101 -12.97 -2.61 -5.52
C TYR A 101 -13.84 -2.90 -4.29
N TYR A 102 -15.10 -2.46 -4.36
CA TYR A 102 -16.15 -2.80 -3.39
C TYR A 102 -16.64 -4.23 -3.60
#